data_AF-N9PWD7-F1
#
_entry.id   AF-N9PWD7-F1
#
_cell.length_a   1.000
_cell.length_b   1.000
_cell.length_c   1.000
_cell.angle_alpha   90.00
_cell.angle_beta   90.00
_cell.angle_gamma   90.00
#
_symmetry.space_group_name_H-M   'P 1'
#
loop_
_entity.id
_entity.type
_entity.pdbx_description
1 polymer ?
#
loop_
_entity_poly.entity_id
_entity_poly.type
_entity_poly.pdbx_seq_one_letter_code
_entity_poly.pdbx_strand_id
1 'polypeptide(L)'
;MNNVHVVKRGDTLWGISNKYHINLNDLIEINSLYGKKKNLLKIGQKIYLQKNNNKNVDTFLTIEVKDLKWESISQAKLLLEYDGQCHLVTSDAAGVVKDIQIEDALKGIQISLYTIKNKFEIIAHHKVLPQGKKILRLSSRAMVLKGRTYQVEGISRTDTKTIEKELKANNQKKQAASGASGASGASGASGASGASGASGASGASGASG
;
A
#
# COMPACT_ATOMS: atom_id res chain seq x y z
N MET A 1 -24.76 25.46 9.68
CA MET A 1 -23.91 25.85 10.83
C MET A 1 -22.52 26.19 10.31
N ASN A 2 -21.90 27.27 10.77
CA ASN A 2 -20.53 27.58 10.37
C ASN A 2 -19.56 26.68 11.14
N ASN A 3 -18.75 25.89 10.43
CA ASN A 3 -17.75 25.00 11.05
C ASN A 3 -16.47 25.72 11.50
N VAL A 4 -16.46 27.05 11.43
CA VAL A 4 -15.30 27.89 11.71
C VAL A 4 -15.72 29.13 12.50
N HIS A 5 -14.98 29.41 13.57
CA HIS A 5 -15.03 30.64 14.35
C HIS A 5 -13.83 31.52 14.01
N VAL A 6 -14.05 32.82 13.82
CA VAL A 6 -12.96 33.80 13.61
C VAL A 6 -12.70 34.51 14.92
N VAL A 7 -11.49 34.34 15.46
CA VAL A 7 -11.06 34.89 16.76
C VAL A 7 -11.18 36.41 16.75
N LYS A 8 -11.84 36.95 17.78
CA LYS A 8 -11.94 38.37 18.07
C LYS A 8 -11.09 38.73 19.28
N ARG A 9 -10.89 40.03 19.49
CA ARG A 9 -10.16 40.54 20.66
C ARG A 9 -10.87 40.09 21.95
N GLY A 10 -10.13 39.45 22.85
CA GLY A 10 -10.64 38.95 24.13
C GLY A 10 -11.11 37.49 24.10
N ASP A 11 -11.16 36.85 22.93
CA ASP A 11 -11.47 35.42 22.86
C ASP A 11 -10.33 34.57 23.42
N THR A 12 -10.72 33.53 24.15
CA THR A 12 -9.83 32.48 24.65
C THR A 12 -10.31 31.14 24.15
N LEU A 13 -9.41 30.15 24.06
CA LEU A 13 -9.78 28.81 23.60
C LEU A 13 -10.85 28.18 24.50
N TRP A 14 -10.77 28.45 25.81
CA TRP A 14 -11.78 28.06 26.79
C TRP A 14 -13.13 28.77 26.57
N GLY A 15 -13.12 30.09 26.32
CA GLY A 15 -14.34 30.84 26.02
C GLY A 15 -15.03 30.37 24.75
N ILE A 16 -14.26 30.04 23.70
CA ILE A 16 -14.76 29.46 22.46
C ILE A 16 -15.34 28.06 22.72
N SER A 17 -14.61 27.19 23.41
CA SER A 17 -15.06 25.85 23.81
C SER A 17 -16.40 25.90 24.56
N ASN A 18 -16.53 26.78 25.55
CA ASN A 18 -17.75 26.94 26.33
C ASN A 18 -18.92 27.49 25.48
N LYS A 19 -18.64 28.48 24.61
CA LYS A 19 -19.65 29.10 23.74
C LYS A 19 -20.27 28.11 22.76
N TYR A 20 -19.48 27.18 22.24
CA TYR A 20 -19.93 26.21 21.24
C TYR A 20 -20.20 24.81 21.82
N HIS A 21 -20.09 24.64 23.14
CA HIS A 21 -20.25 23.36 23.83
C HIS A 21 -19.36 22.24 23.25
N ILE A 22 -18.11 22.58 22.88
CA ILE A 22 -17.11 21.63 22.37
C ILE A 22 -16.09 21.39 23.46
N ASN A 23 -15.62 20.16 23.65
CA ASN A 23 -14.56 19.87 24.60
C ASN A 23 -13.29 20.65 24.23
N LEU A 24 -12.65 21.27 25.22
CA LEU A 24 -11.42 22.04 25.01
C LEU A 24 -10.31 21.19 24.36
N ASN A 25 -10.19 19.92 24.76
CA ASN A 25 -9.19 19.01 24.19
C ASN A 25 -9.49 18.74 22.71
N ASP A 26 -10.75 18.48 22.35
CA ASP A 26 -11.15 18.28 20.95
C ASP A 26 -10.84 19.53 20.12
N LEU A 27 -11.13 20.73 20.65
CA LEU A 27 -10.85 21.99 19.97
C LEU A 27 -9.34 22.21 19.75
N ILE A 28 -8.50 21.81 20.72
CA ILE A 28 -7.04 21.82 20.61
C ILE A 28 -6.58 20.86 19.51
N GLU A 29 -7.09 19.63 19.48
CA GLU A 29 -6.73 18.62 18.50
C GLU A 29 -7.13 19.03 17.08
N ILE A 30 -8.37 19.47 16.90
CA ILE A 30 -8.92 19.90 15.60
C ILE A 30 -8.05 21.00 14.97
N ASN A 31 -7.52 21.90 15.80
CA ASN A 31 -6.75 23.05 15.34
C ASN A 31 -5.23 22.90 15.53
N SER A 32 -4.76 21.74 15.99
CA SER A 32 -3.34 21.46 16.30
C SER A 32 -2.68 22.51 17.21
N LEU A 33 -3.43 23.03 18.20
CA LEU A 33 -3.00 24.13 19.08
C LEU A 33 -2.31 23.62 20.36
N TYR A 34 -1.25 22.83 20.20
CA TYR A 34 -0.51 22.27 21.34
C TYR A 34 0.47 23.25 21.99
N GLY A 35 0.81 22.98 23.26
CA GLY A 35 1.84 23.72 24.00
C GLY A 35 1.52 25.21 24.20
N LYS A 36 2.47 26.09 23.87
CA LYS A 36 2.31 27.56 24.03
C LYS A 36 1.22 28.15 23.11
N LYS A 37 0.87 27.46 22.02
CA LYS A 37 -0.14 27.93 21.04
C LYS A 37 -1.56 27.91 21.59
N LYS A 38 -1.85 27.09 22.61
CA LYS A 38 -3.16 27.02 23.26
C LYS A 38 -3.58 28.34 23.92
N ASN A 39 -2.59 29.12 24.36
CA ASN A 39 -2.79 30.39 25.09
C ASN A 39 -2.60 31.62 24.20
N LEU A 40 -2.09 31.47 22.97
CA LEU A 40 -1.82 32.56 22.04
C LEU A 40 -2.73 32.46 20.82
N LEU A 41 -3.96 32.96 20.96
CA LEU A 41 -4.86 33.15 19.84
C LEU A 41 -4.60 34.50 19.17
N LYS A 42 -4.47 34.52 17.84
CA LYS A 42 -4.32 35.75 17.07
C LYS A 42 -5.69 36.25 16.61
N ILE A 43 -5.91 37.57 16.68
CA ILE A 43 -7.12 38.19 16.15
C ILE A 43 -7.20 37.89 14.64
N GLY A 44 -8.39 37.47 14.17
CA GLY A 44 -8.61 37.05 12.78
C GLY A 44 -8.23 35.59 12.49
N GLN A 45 -7.67 34.86 13.45
CA GLN A 45 -7.38 33.44 13.31
C GLN A 45 -8.68 32.63 13.14
N LYS A 46 -8.66 31.68 12.21
CA LYS A 46 -9.77 30.73 12.02
C LYS A 46 -9.58 29.54 12.97
N ILE A 47 -10.61 29.25 13.76
CA ILE A 47 -10.70 28.12 14.67
C ILE A 47 -11.80 27.21 14.15
N TYR A 48 -11.42 26.02 13.69
CA TYR A 48 -12.33 24.98 13.24
C TYR A 48 -13.03 24.37 14.45
N LEU A 49 -14.36 24.31 14.39
CA LEU A 49 -15.22 23.86 15.49
C LEU A 49 -15.54 22.36 15.40
N GLN A 50 -15.30 21.76 14.25
CA GLN A 50 -15.53 20.33 14.03
C GLN A 50 -14.29 19.73 13.38
N LYS A 51 -13.97 18.49 13.77
CA LYS A 51 -12.94 17.72 13.08
C LYS A 51 -13.41 17.52 11.66
N ASN A 52 -12.70 18.11 10.70
CA ASN A 52 -12.92 17.81 9.30
C ASN A 52 -12.48 16.35 9.13
N ASN A 53 -13.43 15.42 9.18
CA ASN A 53 -13.19 14.00 8.96
C ASN A 53 -12.84 13.69 7.49
N ASN A 54 -12.55 14.71 6.67
CA ASN A 54 -11.76 14.57 5.45
C ASN A 54 -10.31 14.24 5.82
N LYS A 55 -10.13 13.07 6.46
CA LYS A 55 -8.88 12.34 6.43
C LYS A 55 -8.56 12.14 4.96
N ASN A 56 -7.39 12.60 4.52
CA ASN A 56 -6.94 12.31 3.17
C ASN A 56 -6.56 10.83 3.17
N VAL A 57 -7.51 9.97 2.78
CA VAL A 57 -7.29 8.54 2.73
C VAL A 57 -6.56 8.23 1.43
N ASP A 58 -5.28 7.90 1.55
CA ASP A 58 -4.46 7.47 0.43
C ASP A 58 -4.99 6.16 -0.16
N THR A 59 -5.35 5.19 0.69
CA THR A 59 -5.74 3.84 0.26
C THR A 59 -6.99 3.35 0.99
N PHE A 60 -7.98 2.93 0.22
CA PHE A 60 -9.13 2.18 0.70
C PHE A 60 -8.91 0.70 0.41
N LEU A 61 -8.71 -0.10 1.44
CA LEU A 61 -8.36 -1.51 1.30
C LEU A 61 -9.55 -2.41 1.68
N THR A 62 -9.76 -3.43 0.86
CA THR A 62 -10.62 -4.58 1.19
C THR A 62 -9.75 -5.82 1.24
N ILE A 63 -9.80 -6.58 2.32
CA ILE A 63 -9.03 -7.82 2.46
C ILE A 63 -9.97 -9.00 2.25
N GLU A 64 -9.64 -9.89 1.33
CA GLU A 64 -10.30 -11.18 1.16
C GLU A 64 -9.39 -12.29 1.70
N VAL A 65 -9.83 -12.98 2.75
CA VAL A 65 -9.12 -14.10 3.36
C VAL A 65 -9.65 -15.40 2.78
N LYS A 66 -8.76 -16.18 2.17
CA LYS A 66 -9.09 -17.43 1.49
C LYS A 66 -8.22 -18.57 1.98
N ASP A 67 -8.78 -19.77 1.93
CA ASP A 67 -8.06 -21.00 2.18
C ASP A 67 -7.15 -21.36 0.97
N LEU A 68 -6.32 -22.39 1.13
CA LEU A 68 -5.48 -23.00 0.09
C LEU A 68 -6.28 -23.42 -1.15
N LYS A 69 -7.56 -23.77 -0.99
CA LYS A 69 -8.48 -24.08 -2.10
C LYS A 69 -9.18 -22.86 -2.69
N TRP A 70 -8.81 -21.65 -2.29
CA TRP A 70 -9.46 -20.39 -2.67
C TRP A 70 -10.90 -20.23 -2.18
N GLU A 71 -11.32 -21.05 -1.22
CA GLU A 71 -12.61 -20.93 -0.54
C GLU A 71 -12.55 -19.84 0.54
N SER A 72 -13.68 -19.14 0.73
CA SER A 72 -13.79 -18.06 1.71
C SER A 72 -13.65 -18.56 3.15
N ILE A 73 -12.79 -17.92 3.95
CA ILE A 73 -12.65 -18.24 5.38
C ILE A 73 -13.50 -17.28 6.21
N SER A 74 -14.65 -17.76 6.66
CA SER A 74 -15.52 -17.02 7.57
C SER A 74 -14.85 -16.81 8.94
N GLN A 75 -15.06 -15.66 9.56
CA GLN A 75 -14.67 -15.38 10.96
C GLN A 75 -13.16 -15.49 11.24
N ALA A 76 -12.32 -15.23 10.23
CA ALA A 76 -10.88 -15.16 10.38
C ALA A 76 -10.50 -13.92 11.21
N LYS A 77 -9.81 -14.13 12.35
CA LYS A 77 -9.29 -13.04 13.17
C LYS A 77 -7.95 -12.56 12.64
N LEU A 78 -7.87 -11.27 12.31
CA LEU A 78 -6.71 -10.61 11.75
C LEU A 78 -6.26 -9.48 12.67
N LEU A 79 -4.95 -9.35 12.84
CA LEU A 79 -4.31 -8.18 13.43
C LEU A 79 -3.67 -7.38 12.30
N LEU A 80 -4.20 -6.18 12.05
CA LEU A 80 -3.69 -5.24 11.06
C LEU A 80 -2.86 -4.18 11.76
N GLU A 81 -1.73 -3.81 11.19
CA GLU A 81 -0.89 -2.73 11.67
C GLU A 81 -0.60 -1.78 10.51
N TYR A 82 -1.13 -0.57 10.58
CA TYR A 82 -0.97 0.49 9.58
C TYR A 82 -1.11 1.86 10.26
N ASP A 83 -0.57 2.92 9.64
CA ASP A 83 -0.57 4.27 10.21
C ASP A 83 0.01 4.37 11.64
N GLY A 84 0.80 3.38 12.07
CA GLY A 84 1.34 3.28 13.43
C GLY A 84 0.34 2.80 14.49
N GLN A 85 -0.79 2.23 14.08
CA GLN A 85 -1.84 1.70 14.94
C GLN A 85 -2.09 0.21 14.68
N CYS A 86 -2.48 -0.50 15.74
CA CYS A 86 -2.87 -1.91 15.69
C CYS A 86 -4.40 -2.05 15.72
N HIS A 87 -4.97 -2.77 14.77
CA HIS A 87 -6.40 -3.00 14.63
C HIS A 87 -6.68 -4.50 14.60
N LEU A 88 -7.42 -5.00 15.59
CA LEU A 88 -7.92 -6.37 15.59
C LEU A 88 -9.28 -6.41 14.88
N VAL A 89 -9.37 -7.17 13.80
CA VAL A 89 -10.57 -7.29 12.97
C VAL A 89 -10.92 -8.76 12.74
N THR A 90 -12.19 -9.02 12.45
CA THR A 90 -12.68 -10.37 12.12
C THR A 90 -13.36 -10.30 10.76
N SER A 91 -13.07 -11.25 9.88
CA SER A 91 -13.72 -11.33 8.56
C SER A 91 -15.20 -11.70 8.66
N ASP A 92 -15.98 -11.24 7.69
CA ASP A 92 -17.40 -11.59 7.56
C ASP A 92 -17.61 -13.07 7.15
N ALA A 93 -18.86 -13.47 6.92
CA ALA A 93 -19.20 -14.83 6.48
C ALA A 93 -18.58 -15.20 5.11
N ALA A 94 -18.26 -14.21 4.28
CA ALA A 94 -17.61 -14.39 2.98
C ALA A 94 -16.07 -14.28 3.07
N GLY A 95 -15.52 -14.16 4.28
CA GLY A 95 -14.09 -14.02 4.51
C GLY A 95 -13.54 -12.66 4.11
N VAL A 96 -14.38 -11.64 4.06
CA VAL A 96 -14.00 -10.28 3.65
C VAL A 96 -13.92 -9.34 4.86
N VAL A 97 -12.91 -8.48 4.86
CA VAL A 97 -12.81 -7.31 5.73
C VAL A 97 -12.86 -6.06 4.86
N LYS A 98 -13.85 -5.21 5.10
CA LYS A 98 -14.08 -3.97 4.34
C LYS A 98 -13.71 -2.74 5.19
N ASP A 99 -13.81 -1.58 4.57
CA ASP A 99 -13.71 -0.27 5.23
C ASP A 99 -12.37 0.03 5.91
N ILE A 100 -11.28 -0.60 5.45
CA ILE A 100 -9.94 -0.27 5.90
C ILE A 100 -9.49 1.00 5.17
N GLN A 101 -9.27 2.07 5.93
CA GLN A 101 -8.87 3.37 5.42
C GLN A 101 -7.47 3.68 5.94
N ILE A 102 -6.52 3.84 5.02
CA ILE A 102 -5.11 4.08 5.33
C ILE A 102 -4.78 5.50 4.89
N GLU A 103 -4.32 6.31 5.85
CA GLU A 103 -3.99 7.72 5.64
C GLU A 103 -2.62 7.91 5.01
N ASP A 104 -1.66 7.03 5.32
CA ASP A 104 -0.29 7.13 4.85
C ASP A 104 0.14 5.83 4.16
N ALA A 105 -0.03 5.78 2.84
CA ALA A 105 0.30 4.59 2.06
C ALA A 105 1.80 4.26 2.05
N LEU A 106 2.69 5.20 2.43
CA LEU A 106 4.14 5.00 2.48
C LEU A 106 4.59 4.26 3.74
N LYS A 107 3.78 4.25 4.80
CA LYS A 107 4.01 3.41 5.99
C LYS A 107 3.60 1.96 5.78
N GLY A 108 2.75 1.71 4.78
CA GLY A 108 2.33 0.38 4.40
C GLY A 108 1.39 -0.27 5.41
N ILE A 109 1.32 -1.59 5.36
CA ILE A 109 0.48 -2.41 6.23
C ILE A 109 1.15 -3.76 6.53
N GLN A 110 1.07 -4.18 7.78
CA GLN A 110 1.37 -5.53 8.21
C GLN A 110 0.07 -6.24 8.63
N ILE A 111 -0.08 -7.49 8.20
CA ILE A 111 -1.29 -8.28 8.38
C ILE A 111 -0.90 -9.60 8.99
N SER A 112 -1.43 -9.88 10.17
CA SER A 112 -1.24 -11.15 10.88
C SER A 112 -2.55 -11.88 11.04
N LEU A 113 -2.55 -13.20 10.85
CA LEU A 113 -3.72 -14.06 11.01
C LEU A 113 -3.60 -14.86 12.30
N TYR A 114 -4.71 -14.96 13.04
CA TYR A 114 -4.77 -15.83 14.22
C TYR A 114 -4.82 -17.29 13.80
N THR A 115 -3.84 -18.06 14.25
CA THR A 115 -3.67 -19.48 13.88
C THR A 115 -4.27 -20.41 14.93
N ILE A 116 -4.48 -21.67 14.57
CA ILE A 116 -4.86 -22.76 15.50
C ILE A 116 -3.85 -23.00 16.63
N LYS A 117 -2.61 -22.48 16.49
CA LYS A 117 -1.57 -22.54 17.53
C LYS A 117 -1.73 -21.41 18.57
N ASN A 118 -2.89 -20.77 18.61
CA ASN A 118 -3.25 -19.65 19.50
C ASN A 118 -2.29 -18.45 19.42
N LYS A 119 -1.69 -18.21 18.25
CA LYS A 119 -0.76 -17.11 18.00
C LYS A 119 -1.11 -16.37 16.71
N PHE A 120 -0.81 -15.07 16.67
CA PHE A 120 -0.83 -14.28 15.44
C PHE A 120 0.43 -14.55 14.63
N GLU A 121 0.27 -14.84 13.34
CA GLU A 121 1.37 -15.07 12.42
C GLU A 121 1.23 -14.12 11.23
N ILE A 122 2.33 -13.45 10.87
CA ILE A 122 2.35 -12.49 9.76
C ILE A 122 2.11 -13.25 8.46
N ILE A 123 1.04 -12.88 7.74
CA ILE A 123 0.67 -13.46 6.44
C ILE A 123 0.93 -12.50 5.28
N ALA A 124 1.04 -11.20 5.55
CA ALA A 124 1.45 -10.20 4.57
C ALA A 124 2.11 -9.00 5.24
N HIS A 125 3.08 -8.41 4.55
CA HIS A 125 3.71 -7.16 4.94
C HIS A 125 4.03 -6.38 3.66
N HIS A 126 3.34 -5.26 3.47
CA HIS A 126 3.56 -4.35 2.37
C HIS A 126 4.13 -3.07 2.94
N LYS A 127 5.38 -2.74 2.60
CA LYS A 127 6.03 -1.50 3.08
C LYS A 127 5.41 -0.23 2.50
N VAL A 128 4.81 -0.35 1.31
CA VAL A 128 4.12 0.73 0.62
C VAL A 128 2.86 0.15 -0.02
N LEU A 129 1.80 0.95 -0.06
CA LEU A 129 0.54 0.60 -0.69
C LEU A 129 0.25 1.48 -1.91
N PRO A 130 -0.45 0.95 -2.92
CA PRO A 130 -0.90 1.74 -4.05
C PRO A 130 -2.15 2.54 -3.65
N GLN A 131 -2.20 3.80 -4.09
CA GLN A 131 -3.31 4.70 -3.78
C GLN A 131 -4.66 4.27 -4.39
N GLY A 132 -5.75 4.72 -3.77
CA GLY A 132 -7.13 4.50 -4.20
C GLY A 132 -7.76 3.24 -3.63
N LYS A 133 -8.82 2.75 -4.29
CA LYS A 133 -9.56 1.54 -3.87
C LYS A 133 -8.82 0.29 -4.32
N LYS A 134 -8.50 -0.60 -3.38
CA LYS A 134 -7.71 -1.81 -3.59
C LYS A 134 -8.31 -3.00 -2.88
N ILE A 135 -8.12 -4.16 -3.50
CA ILE A 135 -8.54 -5.45 -2.95
C ILE A 135 -7.28 -6.28 -2.79
N LEU A 136 -7.02 -6.74 -1.57
CA LEU A 136 -5.91 -7.62 -1.24
C LEU A 136 -6.45 -9.01 -0.93
N ARG A 137 -6.13 -9.96 -1.80
CA ARG A 137 -6.46 -11.38 -1.62
C ARG A 137 -5.33 -12.07 -0.91
N LEU A 138 -5.62 -12.64 0.26
CA LEU A 138 -4.65 -13.33 1.09
C LEU A 138 -5.05 -14.80 1.24
N SER A 139 -4.10 -15.69 0.97
CA SER A 139 -4.21 -17.11 1.28
C SER A 139 -3.11 -17.49 2.26
N SER A 140 -3.46 -18.11 3.40
CA SER A 140 -2.45 -18.58 4.34
C SER A 140 -2.19 -20.08 4.15
N ARG A 141 -0.96 -20.45 3.78
CA ARG A 141 -0.53 -21.86 3.76
C ARG A 141 -0.50 -22.51 5.15
N ALA A 142 -0.50 -21.70 6.22
CA ALA A 142 -0.45 -22.17 7.60
C ALA A 142 -1.78 -22.76 8.10
N MET A 143 -2.87 -22.57 7.34
CA MET A 143 -4.18 -23.10 7.70
C MET A 143 -4.40 -24.47 7.03
N VAL A 144 -3.87 -25.54 7.64
CA VAL A 144 -4.39 -26.90 7.34
C VAL A 144 -5.74 -27.00 8.03
N LEU A 145 -6.83 -26.77 7.30
CA LEU A 145 -8.17 -27.13 7.75
C LEU A 145 -8.22 -28.65 7.97
N LYS A 146 -8.84 -29.02 9.09
CA LYS A 146 -8.93 -30.40 9.59
C LYS A 146 -9.41 -31.36 8.49
N GLY A 147 -8.50 -32.18 7.95
CA GLY A 147 -8.83 -33.25 7.00
C GLY A 147 -7.71 -33.59 6.01
N ARG A 148 -6.78 -34.46 6.45
CA ARG A 148 -5.70 -35.11 5.68
C ARG A 148 -4.57 -34.18 5.17
N THR A 149 -3.48 -34.24 5.92
CA THR A 149 -2.16 -33.60 5.75
C THR A 149 -1.52 -33.82 4.38
N TYR A 150 -0.88 -32.76 3.87
CA TYR A 150 0.58 -32.77 3.68
C TYR A 150 1.15 -31.45 4.19
N GLN A 151 2.07 -31.52 5.16
CA GLN A 151 2.99 -30.41 5.38
C GLN A 151 3.96 -30.40 4.22
N VAL A 152 4.10 -29.26 3.55
CA VAL A 152 5.29 -28.99 2.75
C VAL A 152 5.97 -27.80 3.42
N GLU A 153 7.14 -28.05 3.99
CA GLU A 153 8.05 -27.01 4.47
C GLU A 153 8.32 -26.02 3.32
N GLY A 154 7.82 -24.80 3.48
CA GLY A 154 8.09 -23.72 2.55
C GLY A 154 9.48 -23.17 2.83
N ILE A 155 10.38 -23.35 1.88
CA ILE A 155 11.77 -22.86 1.91
C ILE A 155 11.77 -21.36 2.28
N SER A 156 12.58 -20.99 3.27
CA SER A 156 12.83 -19.61 3.65
C SER A 156 13.28 -18.83 2.42
N ARG A 157 12.57 -17.73 2.07
CA ARG A 157 12.97 -16.87 0.96
C ARG A 157 14.27 -16.17 1.34
N THR A 158 15.39 -16.75 0.94
CA THR A 158 16.71 -16.13 1.04
C THR A 158 16.74 -14.83 0.25
N ASP A 159 17.43 -13.85 0.81
CA ASP A 159 17.58 -12.47 0.36
C ASP A 159 17.60 -12.29 -1.16
N THR A 160 16.88 -11.26 -1.63
CA THR A 160 16.76 -10.87 -3.04
C THR A 160 18.11 -10.70 -3.75
N LYS A 161 19.19 -10.42 -3.00
CA LYS A 161 20.56 -10.33 -3.52
C LYS A 161 21.12 -11.66 -4.04
N THR A 162 20.69 -12.79 -3.50
CA THR A 162 21.16 -14.12 -3.91
C THR A 162 20.46 -14.56 -5.20
N ILE A 163 19.17 -14.24 -5.32
CA ILE A 163 18.34 -14.51 -6.50
C ILE A 163 18.88 -13.75 -7.73
N GLU A 164 19.32 -12.49 -7.57
CA GLU A 164 19.94 -11.74 -8.67
C GLU A 164 21.27 -12.33 -9.15
N LYS A 165 22.06 -12.90 -8.23
CA LYS A 165 23.36 -13.51 -8.56
C LYS A 165 23.17 -14.83 -9.32
N GLU A 166 22.15 -15.61 -8.96
CA GLU A 166 21.81 -16.87 -9.66
C GLU A 166 21.18 -16.64 -11.03
N LEU A 167 20.32 -15.62 -11.19
CA LEU A 167 19.73 -15.26 -12.48
C LEU A 167 20.79 -14.79 -13.50
N LYS A 168 21.82 -14.07 -13.04
CA LYS A 168 22.94 -13.65 -13.89
C LYS A 168 23.82 -14.84 -14.31
N ALA A 169 24.03 -15.83 -13.44
CA ALA A 169 24.81 -17.03 -13.75
C ALA A 169 24.10 -17.97 -14.76
N ASN A 170 22.77 -18.09 -14.67
CA ASN A 170 22.00 -18.97 -15.56
C ASN A 170 21.83 -18.44 -16.99
N ASN A 171 21.86 -17.12 -17.20
CA ASN A 171 21.83 -16.56 -18.55
C ASN A 171 23.15 -16.75 -19.33
N GLN A 172 24.28 -16.97 -18.66
CA GLN A 172 25.55 -17.26 -19.32
C GLN A 172 25.71 -18.73 -19.74
N LYS A 173 25.01 -19.68 -19.10
CA LYS A 173 25.03 -21.10 -19.48
C LYS A 173 24.16 -21.44 -20.70
N LYS A 174 23.25 -20.55 -21.13
CA LYS A 174 22.38 -20.78 -22.30
C LYS A 174 23.00 -20.38 -23.64
N GLN A 175 24.17 -19.74 -23.66
CA GLN A 175 24.89 -19.36 -24.90
C GLN A 175 26.03 -20.31 -25.30
N ALA A 176 26.26 -21.41 -24.58
CA ALA A 176 27.38 -22.34 -24.86
C ALA A 176 26.96 -23.73 -25.38
N ALA A 177 25.68 -23.99 -25.64
CA ALA A 177 25.20 -25.31 -26.08
C ALA A 177 24.27 -25.22 -27.29
N SER A 178 24.80 -24.77 -28.43
CA SER A 178 24.22 -25.08 -29.74
C SER A 178 25.32 -25.09 -30.81
N GLY A 179 26.14 -26.13 -30.78
CA GLY A 179 27.03 -26.51 -31.87
C GLY A 179 26.81 -27.99 -32.21
N ALA A 180 26.62 -28.27 -33.50
CA ALA A 180 26.58 -29.56 -34.21
C ALA A 180 25.19 -30.19 -34.57
N SER A 181 24.81 -30.00 -35.85
CA SER A 181 24.43 -31.01 -36.87
C SER A 181 23.14 -31.86 -36.70
N GLY A 182 22.21 -32.04 -37.66
CA GLY A 182 22.08 -31.62 -39.07
C GLY A 182 20.77 -32.13 -39.76
N ALA A 183 20.47 -31.54 -40.94
CA ALA A 183 19.58 -31.88 -42.09
C ALA A 183 18.10 -32.28 -41.84
N SER A 184 17.07 -31.64 -42.44
CA SER A 184 16.81 -31.49 -43.89
C SER A 184 15.56 -30.59 -44.10
N GLY A 185 15.59 -29.57 -44.97
CA GLY A 185 14.83 -29.54 -46.23
C GLY A 185 14.07 -28.21 -46.42
N ALA A 186 14.08 -27.66 -47.63
CA ALA A 186 13.85 -26.25 -47.99
C ALA A 186 12.38 -25.79 -48.13
N SER A 187 12.11 -24.47 -48.01
CA SER A 187 11.63 -23.57 -49.10
C SER A 187 10.87 -22.30 -48.62
N GLY A 188 11.14 -21.17 -49.30
CA GLY A 188 10.27 -19.96 -49.43
C GLY A 188 10.47 -18.84 -48.40
N ALA A 189 11.28 -17.80 -48.67
CA ALA A 189 11.01 -16.58 -49.47
C ALA A 189 10.44 -15.38 -48.68
N SER A 190 11.35 -14.43 -48.38
CA SER A 190 11.27 -12.97 -48.55
C SER A 190 10.03 -12.15 -48.11
N GLY A 191 10.28 -11.16 -47.24
CA GLY A 191 9.45 -9.96 -47.05
C GLY A 191 10.10 -8.91 -46.13
N ALA A 192 10.56 -7.81 -46.73
CA ALA A 192 11.29 -6.64 -46.19
C ALA A 192 10.60 -5.93 -45.00
N SER A 193 11.27 -5.69 -43.87
CA SER A 193 12.00 -4.46 -43.48
C SER A 193 11.31 -3.11 -43.74
N GLY A 194 10.73 -2.52 -42.68
CA GLY A 194 10.42 -1.09 -42.58
C GLY A 194 11.43 -0.43 -41.63
N ALA A 195 12.22 0.50 -42.15
CA ALA A 195 13.44 1.03 -41.54
C ALA A 195 13.22 2.16 -40.53
N SER A 196 14.21 2.24 -39.65
CA SER A 196 14.48 3.18 -38.57
C SER A 196 14.83 4.60 -39.04
N GLY A 197 14.44 5.58 -38.22
CA GLY A 197 15.20 6.75 -37.73
C GLY A 197 16.21 7.49 -38.62
N ALA A 198 16.14 8.83 -38.54
CA ALA A 198 17.31 9.68 -38.74
C ALA A 198 17.29 10.86 -37.75
N SER A 199 18.29 10.91 -36.89
CA SER A 199 18.72 12.09 -36.16
C SER A 199 20.13 12.44 -36.66
N GLY A 200 20.39 13.73 -36.94
CA GLY A 200 21.75 14.13 -37.31
C GLY A 200 21.92 15.56 -37.84
N ALA A 201 22.33 16.44 -36.93
CA ALA A 201 23.33 17.50 -37.08
C ALA A 201 23.07 18.75 -37.95
N SER A 202 22.98 19.84 -37.20
CA SER A 202 23.36 21.22 -37.52
C SER A 202 24.82 21.37 -37.99
N GLY A 203 25.03 22.23 -38.99
CA GLY A 203 26.34 22.77 -39.39
C GLY A 203 26.14 23.99 -40.31
N ALA A 204 26.75 25.11 -39.92
CA ALA A 204 26.52 26.46 -40.46
C ALA A 204 27.46 26.84 -41.63
N SER A 205 27.07 27.90 -42.36
CA SER A 205 27.81 28.85 -43.25
C SER A 205 26.97 29.06 -44.52
N GLY A 206 26.61 30.25 -44.99
CA GLY A 206 27.24 31.56 -44.90
C GLY A 206 27.58 32.01 -46.34
N ALA A 207 27.22 33.26 -46.67
CA ALA A 207 27.70 34.09 -47.78
C ALA A 207 26.85 34.20 -49.07
N SER A 208 26.24 35.40 -49.19
CA SER A 208 26.31 36.36 -50.30
C SER A 208 25.79 36.00 -51.70
N GLY A 209 24.90 36.87 -52.19
CA GLY A 209 24.48 37.00 -53.59
C GLY A 209 23.16 37.72 -53.69
#